data_AF-A0A329LCK9-F1
#
_entry.id   AF-A0A329LCK9-F1
#
_cell.length_a   1.000
_cell.length_b   1.000
_cell.length_c   1.000
_cell.angle_alpha   90.00
_cell.angle_beta   90.00
_cell.angle_gamma   90.00
#
_symmetry.space_group_name_H-M   'P 1'
#
loop_
_entity.id
_entity.type
_entity.pdbx_description
1 polymer ?
#
loop_
_entity_poly.entity_id
_entity_poly.type
_entity_poly.pdbx_seq_one_letter_code
_entity_poly.pdbx_strand_id
1 'polypeptide(L)'
;MGNGSAQVKKYVEIGFGNRWFVRTEIEYPDGSEEECKGIAKPFAAESVYLRIWIGHKVLIWDAKEGVKRMTKGKKRVKCVIGFSGR
;
A
#
# COMPACT_ATOMS: atom_id res chain seq x y z
N MET A 1 -19.27 16.32 -19.78
CA MET A 1 -18.41 15.16 -19.50
C MET A 1 -17.59 15.46 -18.26
N GLY A 2 -17.68 14.64 -17.21
CA GLY A 2 -17.02 14.90 -15.94
C GLY A 2 -15.50 14.74 -16.07
N ASN A 3 -14.75 15.79 -15.69
CA ASN A 3 -13.31 15.69 -15.45
C ASN A 3 -13.08 14.84 -14.21
N GLY A 4 -13.05 13.51 -14.38
CA GLY A 4 -12.47 12.61 -13.40
C GLY A 4 -10.96 12.75 -13.48
N SER A 5 -10.40 13.78 -12.86
CA SER A 5 -8.95 13.91 -12.70
C SER A 5 -8.46 12.66 -11.98
N ALA A 6 -7.79 11.76 -12.70
CA ALA A 6 -7.19 10.58 -12.10
C ALA A 6 -6.18 11.07 -11.05
N GLN A 7 -6.38 10.68 -9.79
CA GLN A 7 -5.60 11.19 -8.67
C GLN A 7 -4.50 10.20 -8.30
N VAL A 8 -3.34 10.75 -7.94
CA VAL A 8 -2.23 9.98 -7.41
C VAL A 8 -2.66 9.34 -6.09
N LYS A 9 -2.40 8.03 -5.94
CA LYS A 9 -2.59 7.34 -4.67
C LYS A 9 -1.26 7.16 -3.99
N LYS A 10 -1.29 7.20 -2.66
CA LYS A 10 -0.13 6.96 -1.81
C LYS A 10 -0.44 5.86 -0.81
N TYR A 11 0.51 4.98 -0.60
CA TYR A 11 0.46 3.92 0.38
C TYR A 11 1.66 4.04 1.32
N VAL A 12 1.44 4.60 2.51
CA VAL A 12 2.46 4.70 3.55
C VAL A 12 2.46 3.41 4.34
N GLU A 13 3.55 2.66 4.33
CA GLU A 13 3.66 1.37 5.04
C GLU A 13 4.76 1.39 6.10
N ILE A 14 4.41 0.89 7.29
CA ILE A 14 5.31 0.73 8.43
C ILE A 14 5.35 -0.74 8.82
N GLY A 15 6.55 -1.34 8.83
CA GLY A 15 6.75 -2.69 9.35
C GLY A 15 7.86 -3.49 8.68
N PHE A 16 7.82 -4.80 8.88
CA PHE A 16 8.88 -5.73 8.50
C PHE A 16 8.61 -6.37 7.13
N GLY A 17 9.67 -6.66 6.37
CA GLY A 17 9.59 -7.22 5.02
C GLY A 17 9.51 -6.18 3.91
N ASN A 18 9.55 -4.88 4.27
CA ASN A 18 9.79 -3.77 3.37
C ASN A 18 11.29 -3.53 3.14
N ARG A 19 11.62 -2.77 2.08
CA ARG A 19 12.99 -2.29 1.84
C ARG A 19 13.52 -1.42 2.98
N TRP A 20 12.65 -0.60 3.55
CA TRP A 20 12.89 0.22 4.74
C TRP A 20 11.74 0.04 5.73
N PHE A 21 12.01 0.24 7.02
CA PHE A 21 10.99 0.09 8.07
C PHE A 21 9.75 0.98 7.85
N VAL A 22 9.96 2.17 7.28
CA VAL A 22 8.90 3.08 6.81
C VAL A 22 9.14 3.39 5.34
N ARG A 23 8.12 3.23 4.51
CA ARG A 23 8.16 3.59 3.08
C ARG A 23 6.84 4.20 2.61
N THR A 24 6.88 4.91 1.50
CA THR A 24 5.69 5.32 0.75
C THR A 24 5.78 4.80 -0.67
N GLU A 25 4.71 4.17 -1.15
CA GLU A 25 4.51 3.83 -2.56
C GLU A 25 3.55 4.84 -3.18
N ILE A 26 3.92 5.40 -4.33
CA ILE A 26 3.15 6.40 -5.06
C ILE A 26 2.69 5.75 -6.36
N GLU A 27 1.38 5.58 -6.53
CA GLU A 27 0.75 5.00 -7.72
C GLU A 27 0.15 6.15 -8.54
N TYR A 28 0.71 6.37 -9.73
CA TYR A 28 0.29 7.42 -10.65
C TYR A 28 -0.90 6.96 -11.52
N PRO A 29 -1.68 7.90 -12.07
CA PRO A 29 -2.80 7.62 -12.98
C PRO A 29 -2.51 6.72 -14.17
N ASP A 30 -1.27 6.74 -14.67
CA ASP A 30 -0.80 5.93 -15.79
C ASP A 30 -0.43 4.49 -15.38
N GLY A 31 -0.58 4.15 -14.10
CA GLY A 31 -0.22 2.86 -13.53
C GLY A 31 1.25 2.72 -13.18
N SER A 32 2.07 3.76 -13.35
CA SER A 32 3.45 3.76 -12.87
C SER A 32 3.50 3.86 -11.34
N GLU A 33 4.52 3.24 -10.74
CA GLU A 33 4.72 3.18 -9.29
C GLU A 33 6.11 3.70 -8.92
N GLU A 34 6.20 4.53 -7.88
CA GLU A 34 7.45 4.99 -7.28
C GLU A 34 7.52 4.62 -5.79
N GLU A 35 8.72 4.27 -5.31
CA GLU A 35 8.95 3.92 -3.90
C GLU A 35 9.90 4.91 -3.24
N CYS A 36 9.42 5.59 -2.20
CA CYS A 36 10.19 6.54 -1.39
C CYS A 36 10.48 5.97 0.01
N LYS A 37 11.66 6.25 0.56
CA LYS A 37 11.98 5.98 1.97
C LYS A 37 11.23 6.98 2.86
N GLY A 38 10.57 6.50 3.92
CA GLY A 38 9.82 7.34 4.86
C GLY A 38 8.41 7.70 4.38
N ILE A 39 7.85 8.78 4.93
CA ILE A 39 6.49 9.27 4.63
C ILE A 39 6.58 10.40 3.60
N ALA A 40 6.03 10.20 2.40
CA ALA A 40 5.93 11.25 1.39
C ALA A 40 4.77 12.21 1.71
N LYS A 41 5.01 13.52 1.62
CA LYS A 41 4.03 14.59 1.88
C LYS A 41 3.71 15.37 0.58
N PRO A 42 2.52 15.99 0.44
CA PRO A 42 1.37 15.90 1.35
C PRO A 42 0.74 14.50 1.32
N PHE A 43 0.08 14.09 2.41
CA PHE A 43 -0.63 12.82 2.48
C PHE A 43 -1.88 12.95 3.36
N ALA A 44 -3.04 12.68 2.78
CA ALA A 44 -4.32 12.62 3.44
C ALA A 44 -4.78 11.15 3.49
N ALA A 45 -4.69 10.54 4.68
CA ALA A 45 -5.07 9.15 4.89
C ALA A 45 -6.59 8.98 4.73
N GLU A 46 -7.01 8.06 3.86
CA GLU A 46 -8.40 7.70 3.62
C GLU A 46 -8.79 6.35 4.23
N SER A 47 -7.85 5.41 4.32
CA SER A 47 -8.04 4.11 4.98
C SER A 47 -6.75 3.63 5.64
N VAL A 48 -6.91 2.70 6.57
CA VAL A 48 -5.82 1.97 7.22
C VAL A 48 -5.99 0.49 6.93
N TYR A 49 -4.88 -0.21 6.70
CA TYR A 49 -4.87 -1.63 6.45
C TYR A 49 -3.73 -2.36 7.17
N LEU A 50 -3.98 -3.63 7.49
CA LEU A 50 -2.95 -4.58 7.92
C LEU A 50 -2.66 -5.52 6.76
N ARG A 51 -1.39 -5.64 6.36
CA ARG A 51 -0.95 -6.58 5.32
C ARG A 51 0.02 -7.60 5.91
N ILE A 52 -0.38 -8.87 5.87
CA ILE A 52 0.41 -10.02 6.30
C ILE A 52 0.73 -10.87 5.08
N TRP A 53 2.01 -11.06 4.80
CA TRP A 53 2.53 -11.97 3.79
C TRP A 53 3.29 -13.09 4.48
N ILE A 54 2.88 -14.33 4.27
CA ILE A 54 3.59 -15.52 4.77
C ILE A 54 3.72 -16.54 3.63
N GLY A 55 4.96 -16.78 3.20
CA GLY A 55 5.24 -17.68 2.08
C GLY A 55 4.66 -17.12 0.79
N HIS A 56 3.70 -17.81 0.19
CA HIS A 56 2.99 -17.33 -1.02
C HIS A 56 1.67 -16.63 -0.71
N LYS A 57 1.19 -16.68 0.53
CA LYS A 57 -0.14 -16.19 0.90
C LYS A 57 -0.02 -14.75 1.40
N VAL A 58 -0.92 -13.90 0.92
CA VAL A 58 -1.05 -12.50 1.35
C VAL A 58 -2.48 -12.29 1.83
N LEU A 59 -2.59 -11.78 3.06
CA LEU A 59 -3.82 -11.29 3.66
C LEU A 59 -3.71 -9.77 3.78
N ILE A 60 -4.71 -9.06 3.31
CA ILE A 60 -4.88 -7.62 3.52
C ILE A 60 -6.21 -7.44 4.23
N TRP A 61 -6.19 -6.78 5.37
CA TRP A 61 -7.39 -6.33 6.06
C TRP A 61 -7.41 -4.82 6.03
N ASP A 62 -8.26 -4.25 5.20
CA ASP A 62 -8.47 -2.81 5.07
C ASP A 62 -9.74 -2.39 5.82
N ALA A 63 -9.69 -1.28 6.53
CA ALA A 63 -10.81 -0.78 7.33
C ALA A 63 -12.02 -0.36 6.47
N LYS A 64 -11.80 0.04 5.23
CA LYS A 64 -12.82 0.53 4.29
C LYS A 64 -13.23 -0.54 3.28
N GLU A 65 -12.26 -1.30 2.74
CA GLU A 65 -12.51 -2.31 1.71
C GLU A 65 -12.71 -3.73 2.25
N GLY A 66 -12.47 -3.95 3.56
CA GLY A 66 -12.61 -5.25 4.20
C GLY A 66 -11.41 -6.18 3.96
N VAL A 67 -11.66 -7.49 3.98
CA VAL A 67 -10.61 -8.51 3.97
C VAL A 67 -10.38 -9.07 2.56
N LYS A 68 -9.14 -8.99 2.08
CA LYS A 68 -8.68 -9.55 0.80
C LYS A 68 -7.63 -10.63 1.05
N ARG A 69 -7.75 -11.75 0.35
CA ARG A 69 -6.78 -12.87 0.38
C ARG A 69 -6.30 -13.15 -1.03
N MET A 70 -5.00 -13.35 -1.19
CA MET A 70 -4.41 -13.67 -2.50
C MET A 70 -3.15 -14.52 -2.37
N THR A 71 -2.80 -15.17 -3.47
CA THR A 71 -1.58 -15.96 -3.61
C THR A 71 -0.63 -15.27 -4.58
N LYS A 72 0.65 -15.15 -4.23
CA LYS A 72 1.70 -14.57 -5.06
C LYS A 72 2.74 -15.62 -5.39
N GLY A 73 3.30 -15.56 -6.60
CA GLY A 73 4.31 -16.54 -7.06
C GLY A 73 5.63 -16.49 -6.30
N LYS A 74 5.95 -15.37 -5.64
CA LYS A 74 7.18 -15.20 -4.86
C LYS A 74 6.95 -15.50 -3.37
N LYS A 75 7.90 -16.18 -2.73
CA LYS A 75 7.89 -16.39 -1.27
C LYS A 75 8.45 -15.17 -0.55
N ARG A 76 7.71 -14.62 0.42
CA ARG A 76 8.17 -13.54 1.32
C ARG A 76 7.57 -13.69 2.71
N VAL A 77 8.16 -12.98 3.67
CA VAL A 77 7.58 -12.73 4.99
C VAL A 77 7.50 -11.23 5.17
N LYS A 78 6.29 -10.68 5.33
CA LYS A 78 6.04 -9.25 5.50
C LYS A 78 4.86 -9.04 6.45
N CYS A 79 4.98 -8.10 7.37
CA CYS A 79 3.89 -7.68 8.24
C CYS A 79 3.96 -6.17 8.38
N VAL A 80 2.97 -5.47 7.82
CA VAL A 80 2.95 -4.01 7.77
C VAL A 80 1.57 -3.47 8.10
N ILE A 81 1.55 -2.34 8.80
CA ILE A 81 0.40 -1.45 8.88
C ILE A 81 0.59 -0.41 7.78
N GLY A 82 -0.40 -0.26 6.92
CA GLY A 82 -0.40 0.69 5.83
C GLY A 82 -1.54 1.69 5.92
N PHE A 83 -1.31 2.87 5.38
CA PHE A 83 -2.32 3.91 5.19
C PHE A 83 -2.45 4.16 3.70
N SER A 84 -3.65 4.08 3.15
CA SER A 84 -3.95 4.45 1.76
C SER A 84 -4.59 5.83 1.74
N GLY A 85 -4.25 6.64 0.74
CA GLY A 85 -4.69 8.03 0.67
C GLY A 85 -4.15 8.75 -0.54
N ARG A 86 -4.22 10.08 -0.53
CA ARG A 86 -3.77 10.97 -1.63
C ARG A 86 -2.79 12.01 -1.13
#